data_AF-A0A932Q375-F1
#
_entry.id   AF-A0A932Q375-F1
#
_cell.length_a   1.000
_cell.length_b   1.000
_cell.length_c   1.000
_cell.angle_alpha   90.00
_cell.angle_beta   90.00
_cell.angle_gamma   90.00
#
_symmetry.space_group_name_H-M   'P 1'
#
loop_
_entity.id
_entity.type
_entity.pdbx_description
1 polymer ?
#
loop_
_entity_poly.entity_id
_entity_poly.type
_entity_poly.pdbx_seq_one_letter_code
_entity_poly.pdbx_strand_id
1 'polypeptide(L)'
;MKKIFFALFLSVFIFIILNFLYCNLNDEVFNYPMSFRFVVPYLLTVKSVPVPLGFVVITSFCLGIIFLALLQAIPALFKTIALRSRNRRIRELEKELEETKKTTSSTLDQSSSPSSLIP
;
A
#
# COMPACT_ATOMS: atom_id res chain seq x y z
N MET A 1 12.03 -9.59 3.61
CA MET A 1 12.22 -10.96 3.10
C MET A 1 11.15 -11.95 3.58
N LYS A 2 10.91 -12.15 4.89
CA LYS A 2 9.86 -13.08 5.38
C LYS A 2 8.46 -12.92 4.75
N LYS A 3 8.02 -11.67 4.53
CA LYS A 3 6.74 -11.36 3.88
C LYS A 3 6.68 -11.80 2.41
N ILE A 4 7.82 -11.72 1.70
CA ILE A 4 7.92 -12.12 0.29
C ILE A 4 7.90 -13.65 0.19
N PHE A 5 8.63 -14.34 1.07
CA PHE A 5 8.58 -15.80 1.17
C PHE A 5 7.18 -16.32 1.53
N PHE A 6 6.48 -15.65 2.46
CA PHE A 6 5.10 -16.00 2.79
C PHE A 6 4.15 -15.78 1.60
N ALA A 7 4.25 -14.66 0.90
CA ALA A 7 3.44 -14.39 -0.29
C ALA A 7 3.73 -15.39 -1.42
N LEU A 8 5.01 -15.75 -1.63
CA LEU A 8 5.42 -16.77 -2.60
C LEU A 8 4.85 -18.14 -2.23
N PHE A 9 5.00 -18.56 -0.97
CA PHE A 9 4.44 -19.82 -0.48
C PHE A 9 2.92 -19.87 -0.64
N LEU A 10 2.22 -18.81 -0.25
CA LEU A 10 0.77 -18.70 -0.38
C LEU A 10 0.34 -18.75 -1.85
N SER A 11 1.07 -18.06 -2.75
CA SER A 11 0.80 -18.10 -4.18
C SER A 11 0.97 -19.49 -4.78
N VAL A 12 2.03 -20.22 -4.39
CA VAL A 12 2.26 -21.60 -4.84
C VAL A 12 1.20 -22.53 -4.28
N PHE A 13 0.86 -22.39 -2.99
CA PHE A 13 -0.17 -23.19 -2.35
C PHE A 13 -1.53 -23.02 -3.03
N ILE A 14 -1.95 -21.77 -3.30
CA ILE A 14 -3.22 -21.53 -3.99
C ILE A 14 -3.15 -22.01 -5.44
N PHE A 15 -2.02 -21.84 -6.14
CA PHE A 15 -1.85 -22.39 -7.48
C PHE A 15 -2.03 -23.92 -7.50
N ILE A 16 -1.48 -24.63 -6.53
CA ILE A 16 -1.67 -26.09 -6.38
C ILE A 16 -3.15 -26.41 -6.18
N ILE A 17 -3.87 -25.69 -5.31
CA ILE A 17 -5.31 -25.90 -5.10
C ILE A 17 -6.09 -25.63 -6.39
N LEU A 18 -5.80 -24.54 -7.10
CA LEU A 18 -6.49 -24.17 -8.32
C LEU A 18 -6.24 -25.18 -9.44
N ASN A 19 -5.00 -25.67 -9.56
CA ASN A 19 -4.62 -26.71 -10.51
C ASN A 19 -5.28 -28.05 -10.15
N PHE A 20 -5.29 -28.42 -8.87
CA PHE A 20 -6.00 -29.60 -8.39
C PHE A 20 -7.49 -29.52 -8.73
N LEU A 21 -8.12 -28.36 -8.49
CA LEU A 21 -9.53 -28.13 -8.81
C LEU A 21 -9.76 -28.22 -10.32
N TYR A 22 -8.91 -27.58 -11.14
CA TYR A 22 -9.02 -27.62 -12.60
C TYR A 22 -8.88 -29.06 -13.16
N CYS A 23 -7.93 -29.83 -12.64
CA CYS A 23 -7.67 -31.20 -13.11
C CYS A 23 -8.68 -32.23 -12.60
N ASN A 24 -9.38 -31.97 -11.48
CA ASN A 24 -10.35 -32.90 -10.89
C ASN A 24 -11.81 -32.51 -11.12
N LEU A 25 -12.10 -31.30 -11.61
CA LEU A 25 -13.45 -30.95 -12.05
C LEU A 25 -13.72 -31.54 -13.44
N ASN A 26 -14.80 -32.29 -13.55
CA ASN A 26 -15.34 -32.68 -14.85
C ASN A 26 -15.82 -31.44 -15.63
N ASP A 27 -15.75 -31.49 -16.96
CA ASP A 27 -16.16 -30.39 -17.85
C ASP A 27 -17.61 -29.91 -17.59
N GLU A 28 -18.50 -30.82 -17.19
CA GLU A 28 -19.88 -30.49 -16.82
C GLU A 28 -19.97 -29.60 -15.58
N VAL A 29 -19.11 -29.85 -14.59
CA VAL A 29 -19.07 -29.07 -13.34
C VAL A 29 -18.41 -27.72 -13.59
N PHE A 30 -17.37 -27.68 -14.42
CA PHE A 30 -16.70 -26.44 -14.79
C PHE A 30 -17.63 -25.47 -15.54
N ASN A 31 -18.46 -26.01 -16.44
CA ASN A 31 -19.44 -25.27 -17.22
C ASN A 31 -20.79 -25.08 -16.54
N TYR A 32 -20.91 -25.48 -15.27
CA TYR A 32 -22.16 -25.37 -14.52
C TYR A 32 -22.64 -23.90 -14.49
N PRO A 33 -23.84 -23.58 -15.01
CA PRO A 33 -24.32 -22.21 -15.14
C PRO A 33 -24.75 -21.64 -13.78
N MET A 34 -23.96 -20.72 -13.24
CA MET A 34 -24.27 -19.98 -12.02
C MET A 34 -24.94 -18.65 -12.34
N SER A 35 -26.12 -18.41 -11.76
CA SER A 35 -26.79 -17.10 -11.81
C SER A 35 -26.82 -16.46 -10.43
N PHE A 36 -26.33 -15.23 -10.33
CA PHE A 36 -26.37 -14.45 -9.11
C PHE A 36 -27.69 -13.66 -9.06
N ARG A 37 -28.38 -13.72 -7.92
CA ARG A 37 -29.59 -12.94 -7.68
C ARG A 37 -29.28 -11.89 -6.64
N PHE A 38 -29.38 -10.63 -7.04
CA PHE A 38 -29.25 -9.49 -6.14
C PHE A 38 -30.63 -8.92 -5.89
N VAL A 39 -31.12 -9.08 -4.66
CA VAL A 39 -32.45 -8.62 -4.26
C VAL A 39 -32.27 -7.54 -3.20
N VAL A 40 -32.67 -6.32 -3.52
CA VAL A 40 -32.82 -5.22 -2.55
C VAL A 40 -34.32 -5.06 -2.30
N PRO A 41 -34.83 -5.42 -1.11
CA PRO A 41 -36.24 -5.31 -0.79
C PRO A 41 -36.78 -3.91 -1.08
N TYR A 42 -37.97 -3.82 -1.67
CA TYR A 42 -38.69 -2.59 -2.01
C TYR A 42 -38.04 -1.66 -3.06
N LEU A 43 -36.82 -1.95 -3.53
CA LEU A 43 -36.11 -1.09 -4.49
C LEU A 43 -35.86 -1.80 -5.82
N LEU A 44 -35.22 -2.98 -5.82
CA LEU A 44 -34.76 -3.57 -7.07
C LEU A 44 -34.41 -5.05 -6.95
N THR A 45 -34.76 -5.81 -8.00
CA THR A 45 -34.33 -7.21 -8.17
C THR A 45 -33.55 -7.33 -9.47
N VAL A 46 -32.25 -7.62 -9.39
CA VAL A 46 -31.37 -7.85 -10.54
C VAL A 46 -30.96 -9.32 -10.58
N LYS A 47 -31.07 -9.94 -11.74
CA LYS A 47 -30.55 -11.28 -12.00
C LYS A 47 -29.40 -11.19 -12.99
N SER A 48 -28.25 -11.77 -12.65
CA SER A 48 -27.12 -11.85 -13.57
C SER A 48 -27.41 -12.85 -14.69
N VAL A 49 -26.78 -12.63 -15.84
CA VAL A 49 -26.64 -13.66 -16.88
C VAL A 49 -25.96 -14.90 -16.26
N PRO A 50 -26.36 -16.12 -16.61
CA PRO A 50 -25.66 -17.32 -16.16
C PRO A 50 -24.20 -17.30 -16.61
N VAL A 51 -23.29 -17.46 -15.65
CA VAL A 51 -21.85 -17.48 -15.87
C VAL A 51 -21.33 -18.85 -15.46
N PRO A 52 -20.43 -19.48 -16.24
CA PRO A 52 -19.83 -20.76 -15.87
C PRO A 52 -19.14 -20.69 -14.50
N LEU A 53 -19.33 -21.72 -13.67
CA LEU A 53 -18.72 -21.82 -12.34
C LEU A 53 -17.20 -21.66 -12.40
N GLY A 54 -16.54 -22.30 -13.37
CA GLY A 54 -15.09 -22.17 -13.56
C GLY A 54 -14.65 -20.73 -13.76
N PHE A 55 -15.42 -19.95 -14.54
CA PHE A 55 -15.15 -18.54 -14.76
C PHE A 55 -15.30 -17.71 -13.48
N VAL A 56 -16.33 -17.98 -12.68
CA VAL A 56 -16.52 -17.33 -11.37
C VAL A 56 -15.33 -17.59 -10.45
N VAL A 57 -14.88 -18.84 -10.36
CA VAL A 57 -13.76 -19.24 -9.49
C VAL A 57 -12.48 -18.52 -9.90
N ILE A 58 -12.12 -18.53 -11.19
CA ILE A 58 -10.93 -17.84 -11.71
C ILE A 58 -11.00 -16.33 -11.45
N THR A 59 -12.15 -15.71 -11.75
CA THR A 59 -12.31 -14.27 -11.60
C THR A 59 -12.24 -13.85 -10.13
N SER A 60 -12.85 -14.63 -9.22
CA SER A 60 -12.76 -14.39 -7.78
C SER A 60 -11.34 -14.51 -7.25
N PHE A 61 -10.55 -15.44 -7.80
CA PHE A 61 -9.13 -15.59 -7.45
C PHE A 61 -8.29 -14.40 -7.91
N CYS A 62 -8.44 -13.96 -9.16
CA CYS A 62 -7.76 -12.77 -9.67
C CYS A 62 -8.10 -11.52 -8.84
N LEU A 63 -9.38 -11.33 -8.52
CA LEU A 63 -9.82 -10.23 -7.65
C LEU A 63 -9.22 -10.34 -6.25
N GLY A 64 -9.17 -11.54 -5.67
CA GLY A 64 -8.56 -11.80 -4.38
C GLY A 64 -7.08 -11.40 -4.32
N ILE A 65 -6.30 -11.72 -5.36
CA ILE A 65 -4.88 -11.32 -5.45
C ILE A 65 -4.75 -9.80 -5.52
N ILE A 66 -5.53 -9.15 -6.39
CA ILE A 66 -5.50 -7.69 -6.54
C ILE A 66 -5.85 -7.02 -5.21
N PHE A 67 -6.85 -7.55 -4.51
CA PHE A 67 -7.28 -7.02 -3.22
C PHE A 67 -6.22 -7.21 -2.12
N LEU A 68 -5.55 -8.37 -2.08
CA LEU A 68 -4.43 -8.61 -1.18
C LEU A 68 -3.28 -7.63 -1.44
N ALA A 69 -2.93 -7.42 -2.72
CA ALA A 69 -1.88 -6.49 -3.12
C ALA A 69 -2.22 -5.05 -2.69
N LEU A 70 -3.47 -4.62 -2.88
CA LEU A 70 -3.98 -3.33 -2.42
C LEU A 70 -3.89 -3.18 -0.89
N LEU A 71 -4.37 -4.19 -0.14
CA LEU A 71 -4.30 -4.20 1.32
C LEU A 71 -2.85 -4.09 1.84
N GLN A 72 -1.90 -4.70 1.15
CA GLN A 72 -0.49 -4.62 1.50
C GLN A 72 0.17 -3.30 1.07
N ALA A 73 -0.31 -2.70 -0.02
CA ALA A 73 0.16 -1.41 -0.52
C ALA A 73 -0.27 -0.24 0.38
N ILE A 74 -1.49 -0.27 0.94
CA ILE A 74 -2.04 0.77 1.83
C ILE A 74 -1.07 1.17 2.97
N PRO A 75 -0.59 0.25 3.83
CA PRO A 75 0.34 0.60 4.90
C PRO A 75 1.72 1.05 4.39
N ALA A 76 2.13 0.63 3.19
CA ALA A 76 3.36 1.12 2.57
C ALA A 76 3.21 2.60 2.16
N LEU A 77 2.06 2.98 1.59
CA LEU A 77 1.74 4.36 1.22
C LEU A 77 1.65 5.27 2.46
N PHE A 78 1.05 4.81 3.56
CA PHE A 78 1.01 5.61 4.79
C PHE A 78 2.40 5.81 5.40
N LYS A 79 3.27 4.79 5.37
CA LYS A 79 4.64 4.91 5.87
C LYS A 79 5.49 5.88 5.05
N THR A 80 5.36 5.88 3.73
CA THR A 80 6.11 6.82 2.87
C THR A 80 5.69 8.26 3.09
N ILE A 81 4.39 8.52 3.29
CA ILE A 81 3.87 9.85 3.64
C ILE A 81 4.40 10.30 5.01
N ALA A 82 4.39 9.41 6.01
CA ALA A 82 4.92 9.70 7.35
C ALA A 82 6.43 9.97 7.35
N LEU A 83 7.20 9.25 6.53
CA LEU A 83 8.63 9.51 6.37
C LEU A 83 8.88 10.86 5.68
N ARG A 84 8.08 11.20 4.67
CA ARG A 84 8.19 12.48 3.96
C ARG A 84 7.91 13.68 4.87
N SER A 85 6.91 13.59 5.76
CA SER A 85 6.62 14.66 6.72
C SER A 85 7.72 14.81 7.77
N ARG A 86 8.29 13.71 8.26
CA ARG A 86 9.44 13.75 9.19
C ARG A 86 10.70 14.33 8.54
N ASN A 87 11.04 13.93 7.32
CA ASN A 87 12.19 14.49 6.62
C ASN A 87 12.06 15.99 6.35
N ARG A 88 10.83 16.46 6.05
CA ARG A 88 10.58 17.89 5.89
C ARG A 88 10.85 18.66 7.19
N ARG A 89 10.40 18.11 8.32
CA ARG A 89 10.60 18.72 9.64
C ARG A 89 12.06 18.71 10.10
N ILE A 90 12.80 17.64 9.81
CA ILE A 90 14.24 17.59 10.06
C ILE A 90 14.96 18.70 9.28
N ARG A 91 14.62 18.87 8.00
CA ARG A 91 15.22 19.91 7.16
C ARG A 91 14.89 21.34 7.62
N GLU A 92 13.69 21.55 8.15
CA GLU A 92 13.30 22.81 8.77
C GLU A 92 14.12 23.08 10.05
N LEU A 93 14.27 22.08 10.91
CA LEU A 93 15.10 22.17 12.14
C LEU A 93 16.59 22.37 11.84
N GLU A 94 17.13 21.71 10.82
CA GLU A 94 18.52 21.91 10.37
C GLU A 94 18.75 23.36 9.91
N LYS A 95 17.77 23.94 9.22
CA LYS A 95 17.83 25.34 8.77
C LYS A 95 17.78 26.32 9.95
N GLU A 96 16.90 26.10 10.92
CA GLU A 96 16.85 26.91 12.16
C GLU A 96 18.16 26.83 12.95
N LEU A 97 18.79 25.66 12.99
CA LEU A 97 20.06 25.44 13.69
C LEU A 97 21.22 26.15 12.97
N GLU A 98 21.25 26.13 11.64
CA GLU A 98 22.23 26.91 10.86
C GLU A 98 22.04 28.43 11.01
N GLU A 99 20.80 28.92 11.00
CA GLU A 99 20.49 30.34 11.21
C GLU A 99 20.90 30.80 12.63
N THR A 100 20.61 29.98 13.64
CA THR A 100 21.05 30.23 15.02
C THR A 100 22.58 30.23 15.13
N LYS A 101 23.26 29.26 14.50
CA LYS A 101 24.73 29.18 14.51
C LYS A 101 25.37 30.41 13.87
N LYS A 102 24.84 30.89 12.74
CA LYS A 102 25.32 32.12 12.07
C LYS A 102 25.15 33.34 12.96
N THR A 103 24.00 33.47 13.61
CA THR A 103 23.69 34.62 14.49
C THR A 103 24.59 34.63 15.73
N THR A 104 24.84 33.46 16.32
CA THR A 104 25.76 33.32 17.46
C THR A 104 27.21 33.60 17.07
N SER A 105 27.68 33.16 15.90
CA SER A 105 29.02 33.50 15.40
C SER A 105 29.17 35.00 15.11
N SER A 106 28.17 35.65 14.51
CA SER A 106 28.22 37.10 14.27
C SER A 106 28.18 37.93 15.56
N THR A 107 27.60 37.40 16.63
CA THR A 107 27.58 38.07 17.94
C THR A 107 28.94 37.95 18.65
N LEU A 108 29.67 36.85 18.44
CA LEU A 108 31.05 36.66 18.91
C LEU A 108 32.05 37.54 18.13
N ASP A 109 31.80 37.81 16.86
CA ASP A 109 32.65 38.71 16.06
C ASP A 109 32.45 40.20 16.41
N GLN A 110 31.26 40.61 16.89
CA GLN A 110 31.03 41.99 17.36
C GLN A 110 31.58 42.27 18.78
N SER A 111 31.78 41.26 19.62
CA SER A 111 32.39 41.46 20.95
C SER A 111 33.92 41.52 20.93
N SER A 112 34.55 41.25 19.79
CA SER A 112 36.01 41.23 19.60
C SER A 112 36.57 42.44 18.84
N SER A 113 35.74 43.43 18.46
CA SER A 113 36.24 44.75 18.03
C SER A 113 36.58 45.59 19.26
N PRO A 114 37.87 45.84 19.55
CA PRO A 114 38.26 46.60 20.71
C PRO A 114 38.00 48.08 20.44
N SER A 115 37.22 48.72 21.31
CA SER A 115 37.36 50.15 21.55
C SER A 115 38.78 50.41 22.07
N SER A 116 39.70 50.72 21.18
CA SER A 116 40.99 51.33 21.51
C SER A 116 41.28 52.50 20.57
N LEU A 117 41.82 53.58 21.18
CA LEU A 117 42.42 54.81 20.61
C LEU A 117 41.40 55.93 20.30
N ILE A 118 41.06 56.86 21.22
CA ILE A 118 41.82 57.97 21.91
C ILE A 118 42.37 59.01 20.89
N PRO A 119 42.23 60.34 21.12
CA PRO A 119 43.06 61.10 22.07
C PRO A 119 42.28 61.76 23.23
#